data_AF-A0A5B8UF49-F1
#
_entry.id   AF-A0A5B8UF49-F1
#
_cell.length_a   1.000
_cell.length_b   1.000
_cell.length_c   1.000
_cell.angle_alpha   90.00
_cell.angle_beta   90.00
_cell.angle_gamma   90.00
#
_symmetry.space_group_name_H-M   'P 1'
#
loop_
_entity.id
_entity.type
_entity.pdbx_description
1 polymer ?
#
loop_
_entity_poly.entity_id
_entity_poly.type
_entity_poly.pdbx_seq_one_letter_code
_entity_poly.pdbx_strand_id
1 'polypeptide(L)'
;MKEPIKVKPPEALLAEFQNRLQTAQPSKVDTDEAAKEEEKELKEGRIHELEKAALELQLLKAQIKKFEDDNEGRREFSRSIFAVTVVWMLLVMMVVFQCAGGKWHLSDSVLIALITTTTATVIGIFIIVANYLFNKEKST
;
A
#
# COMPACT_ATOMS: atom_id res chain seq x y z
N MET A 1 -65.17 34.42 63.19
CA MET A 1 -63.75 34.15 63.50
C MET A 1 -63.00 34.19 62.18
N LYS A 2 -62.12 35.19 61.97
CA LYS A 2 -61.23 35.29 60.81
C LYS A 2 -59.82 35.40 61.37
N GLU A 3 -58.97 34.42 61.06
CA GLU A 3 -57.57 34.40 61.49
C GLU A 3 -56.79 35.52 60.78
N PRO A 4 -55.84 36.19 61.45
CA PRO A 4 -55.07 37.27 60.85
C PRO A 4 -54.07 36.72 59.82
N ILE A 5 -54.12 37.25 58.60
CA ILE A 5 -53.18 36.94 57.52
C ILE A 5 -51.78 37.40 57.94
N LYS A 6 -50.93 36.43 58.29
CA LYS A 6 -49.54 36.66 58.69
C LYS A 6 -48.74 37.00 57.43
N VAL A 7 -48.57 38.30 57.17
CA VAL A 7 -47.78 38.79 56.04
C VAL A 7 -46.34 38.35 56.26
N LYS A 8 -45.84 37.46 55.39
CA LYS A 8 -44.49 36.91 55.45
C LYS A 8 -43.51 38.09 55.32
N PRO A 9 -42.51 38.21 56.22
CA PRO A 9 -41.59 39.34 56.20
C PRO A 9 -40.87 39.42 54.84
N PRO A 10 -40.64 40.64 54.31
CA PRO A 10 -40.12 40.85 52.95
C PRO A 10 -38.78 40.13 52.73
N GLU A 11 -37.99 39.97 53.77
CA GLU A 11 -36.68 39.29 53.73
C GLU A 11 -36.80 37.79 53.43
N ALA A 12 -37.86 37.14 53.94
CA ALA A 12 -38.10 35.72 53.70
C ALA A 12 -38.62 35.45 52.27
N LEU A 13 -39.30 36.43 51.67
CA LEU A 13 -39.70 36.37 50.26
C LEU A 13 -38.49 36.59 49.34
N LEU A 14 -37.58 37.50 49.70
CA LEU A 14 -36.34 37.72 48.95
C LEU A 14 -35.42 36.50 49.01
N ALA A 15 -35.30 35.85 50.17
CA ALA A 15 -34.51 34.62 50.30
C ALA A 15 -35.09 33.45 49.48
N GLU A 16 -36.42 33.32 49.45
CA GLU A 16 -37.09 32.31 48.63
C GLU A 16 -36.94 32.61 47.13
N PHE A 17 -37.11 33.87 46.71
CA PHE A 17 -36.84 34.29 45.33
C PHE A 17 -35.39 34.04 44.92
N GLN A 18 -34.43 34.35 45.77
CA GLN A 18 -33.02 34.14 45.51
C GLN A 18 -32.68 32.65 45.37
N ASN A 19 -33.26 31.80 46.24
CA ASN A 19 -33.14 30.36 46.13
C ASN A 19 -33.79 29.83 44.83
N ARG A 20 -34.98 30.34 44.46
CA ARG A 20 -35.64 29.96 43.21
C ARG A 20 -34.85 30.38 41.97
N LEU A 21 -34.24 31.56 41.99
CA LEU A 21 -33.34 32.03 40.91
C LEU A 21 -32.08 31.17 40.81
N GLN A 22 -31.57 30.68 41.94
CA GLN A 22 -30.39 29.82 41.99
C GLN A 22 -30.70 28.37 41.56
N THR A 23 -31.94 27.90 41.77
CA THR A 23 -32.43 26.60 41.26
C THR A 23 -32.93 26.64 39.81
N ALA A 24 -33.25 27.83 39.28
CA ALA A 24 -33.79 28.01 37.92
C ALA A 24 -32.72 28.42 36.89
N GLN A 25 -31.53 28.84 37.32
CA GLN A 25 -30.38 28.89 36.43
C GLN A 25 -29.72 27.51 36.38
N PRO A 26 -29.59 26.86 35.20
CA PRO A 26 -28.77 25.67 35.09
C PRO A 26 -27.35 26.01 35.53
N SER A 27 -26.78 25.16 36.39
CA SER A 27 -25.42 25.31 36.90
C SER A 27 -24.43 25.43 35.74
N LYS A 28 -23.57 26.45 35.76
CA LYS A 28 -22.51 26.66 34.75
C LYS A 28 -21.54 25.49 34.66
N VAL A 29 -21.44 24.68 35.71
CA VAL A 29 -20.57 23.51 35.79
C VAL A 29 -21.05 22.38 34.87
N ASP A 30 -22.37 22.16 34.76
CA ASP A 30 -22.94 21.12 33.90
C ASP A 30 -22.85 21.47 32.40
N THR A 31 -22.87 22.77 32.07
CA THR A 31 -22.76 23.24 30.68
C THR A 31 -21.31 23.22 30.17
N ASP A 32 -20.34 23.53 31.03
CA ASP A 32 -18.91 23.47 30.70
C ASP A 32 -18.37 22.04 30.62
N GLU A 33 -18.94 21.08 31.36
CA GLU A 33 -18.57 19.66 31.25
C GLU A 33 -19.11 19.02 29.97
N ALA A 34 -20.37 19.28 29.62
CA ALA A 34 -20.97 18.81 28.37
C ALA A 34 -20.22 19.35 27.13
N ALA A 35 -19.84 20.64 27.15
CA ALA A 35 -19.06 21.24 26.05
C ALA A 35 -17.64 20.63 25.93
N LYS A 36 -17.02 20.23 27.05
CA LYS A 36 -15.71 19.57 27.04
C LYS A 36 -15.78 18.12 26.58
N GLU A 37 -16.87 17.42 26.86
CA GLU A 37 -17.13 16.07 26.35
C GLU A 37 -17.34 16.07 24.84
N GLU A 38 -18.17 16.97 24.31
CA GLU A 38 -18.34 17.14 22.86
C GLU A 38 -17.02 17.49 22.16
N GLU A 39 -16.20 18.37 22.76
CA GLU A 39 -14.88 18.71 22.19
C GLU A 39 -13.90 17.53 22.22
N LYS A 40 -13.98 16.67 23.24
CA LYS A 40 -13.20 15.43 23.35
C LYS A 40 -13.61 14.41 22.30
N GLU A 41 -14.90 14.12 22.16
CA GLU A 41 -15.40 13.17 21.16
C GLU A 41 -15.10 13.63 19.73
N LEU A 42 -15.22 14.93 19.45
CA LEU A 42 -14.84 15.51 18.17
C LEU A 42 -13.32 15.39 17.90
N LYS A 43 -12.48 15.55 18.93
CA LYS A 43 -11.03 15.37 18.82
C LYS A 43 -10.66 13.91 18.61
N GLU A 44 -11.25 12.98 19.37
CA GLU A 44 -11.03 11.54 19.20
C GLU A 44 -11.50 11.05 17.82
N GLY A 45 -12.67 11.50 17.36
CA GLY A 45 -13.17 11.22 16.02
C GLY A 45 -12.21 11.69 14.93
N ARG A 46 -11.68 12.92 15.04
CA ARG A 46 -10.66 13.42 14.09
C ARG A 46 -9.36 12.64 14.15
N ILE A 47 -8.89 12.23 15.34
CA ILE A 47 -7.67 11.42 15.47
C ILE A 47 -7.88 10.07 14.80
N HIS A 48 -9.03 9.42 14.97
CA HIS A 48 -9.35 8.15 14.36
C HIS A 48 -9.45 8.24 12.82
N GLU A 49 -10.05 9.31 12.29
CA GLU A 49 -10.11 9.55 10.84
C GLU A 49 -8.72 9.85 10.25
N LEU A 50 -7.86 10.59 10.98
CA LEU A 50 -6.47 10.81 10.60
C LEU A 50 -5.65 9.51 10.64
N GLU A 51 -5.89 8.64 11.63
CA GLU A 51 -5.21 7.36 11.78
C GLU A 51 -5.60 6.40 10.65
N LYS A 52 -6.89 6.34 10.28
CA LYS A 52 -7.36 5.62 9.08
C LYS A 52 -6.72 6.14 7.81
N ALA A 53 -6.72 7.46 7.60
CA ALA A 53 -6.11 8.06 6.42
C ALA A 53 -4.60 7.77 6.34
N ALA A 54 -3.90 7.76 7.49
CA ALA A 54 -2.50 7.38 7.55
C ALA A 54 -2.28 5.89 7.22
N LEU A 55 -3.16 5.01 7.71
CA LEU A 55 -3.16 3.57 7.40
C LEU A 55 -3.41 3.31 5.90
N GLU A 56 -4.38 4.01 5.31
CA GLU A 56 -4.68 3.92 3.88
C GLU A 56 -3.50 4.38 3.03
N LEU A 57 -2.86 5.49 3.39
CA LEU A 57 -1.65 5.97 2.71
C LEU A 57 -0.48 4.97 2.84
N GLN A 58 -0.31 4.34 4.01
CA GLN A 58 0.70 3.30 4.21
C GLN A 58 0.41 2.07 3.36
N LEU A 59 -0.86 1.63 3.28
CA LEU A 59 -1.26 0.52 2.42
C LEU A 59 -1.01 0.84 0.94
N LEU A 60 -1.42 2.04 0.48
CA LEU A 60 -1.21 2.46 -0.90
C LEU A 60 0.28 2.50 -1.24
N LYS A 61 1.12 3.07 -0.36
CA LYS A 61 2.58 3.08 -0.52
C LYS A 61 3.17 1.66 -0.53
N ALA A 62 2.69 0.77 0.33
CA ALA A 62 3.14 -0.61 0.36
C ALA A 62 2.73 -1.38 -0.91
N GLN A 63 1.54 -1.11 -1.46
CA GLN A 63 1.09 -1.68 -2.74
C GLN A 63 1.94 -1.17 -3.91
N ILE A 64 2.19 0.14 -3.98
CA ILE A 64 3.06 0.73 -5.00
C ILE A 64 4.46 0.12 -4.91
N LYS A 65 5.03 0.04 -3.70
CA LYS A 65 6.35 -0.56 -3.48
C LYS A 65 6.38 -2.03 -3.86
N LYS A 66 5.32 -2.81 -3.59
CA LYS A 66 5.22 -4.21 -4.05
C LYS A 66 5.20 -4.30 -5.57
N PHE A 67 4.47 -3.41 -6.26
CA PHE A 67 4.48 -3.36 -7.73
C PHE A 67 5.85 -2.96 -8.29
N GLU A 68 6.56 -2.07 -7.60
CA GLU A 68 7.90 -1.61 -7.97
C GLU A 68 8.95 -2.71 -7.76
N ASP A 69 8.93 -3.39 -6.61
CA ASP A 69 9.78 -4.55 -6.31
C ASP A 69 9.51 -5.73 -7.25
N ASP A 70 8.24 -6.01 -7.61
CA ASP A 70 7.88 -7.07 -8.57
C ASP A 70 8.37 -6.76 -9.99
N ASN A 71 8.53 -5.47 -10.32
CA ASN A 71 9.15 -5.01 -11.56
C ASN A 71 10.68 -5.12 -11.53
N GLU A 72 11.29 -4.91 -10.37
CA GLU A 72 12.75 -4.99 -10.18
C GLU A 72 13.24 -6.44 -10.23
N GLY A 73 12.52 -7.37 -9.58
CA GLY A 73 12.82 -8.81 -9.62
C GLY A 73 12.76 -9.41 -11.03
N ARG A 74 11.85 -8.90 -11.89
CA ARG A 74 11.76 -9.31 -13.30
C ARG A 74 12.90 -8.75 -14.16
N ARG A 75 13.46 -7.59 -13.81
CA ARG A 75 14.60 -6.98 -14.53
C ARG A 75 15.89 -7.75 -14.29
N GLU A 76 16.16 -8.19 -13.07
CA GLU A 76 17.36 -8.97 -12.77
C GLU A 76 17.31 -10.38 -13.34
N PHE A 77 16.16 -11.04 -13.27
CA PHE A 77 16.01 -12.40 -13.82
C PHE A 77 16.22 -12.44 -15.34
N SER A 78 15.66 -11.45 -16.06
CA SER A 78 15.84 -11.31 -17.50
C SER A 78 17.32 -11.08 -17.87
N ARG A 79 18.03 -10.26 -17.09
CA ARG A 79 19.46 -9.99 -17.33
C ARG A 79 20.34 -11.21 -17.09
N SER A 80 20.04 -11.99 -16.05
CA SER A 80 20.76 -13.23 -15.74
C SER A 80 20.55 -14.29 -16.83
N ILE A 81 19.31 -14.51 -17.27
CA ILE A 81 19.00 -15.44 -18.36
C ILE A 81 19.67 -15.02 -19.67
N PHE A 82 19.66 -13.72 -19.96
CA PHE A 82 20.33 -13.19 -21.15
C PHE A 82 21.85 -13.44 -21.09
N ALA A 83 22.48 -13.20 -19.95
CA ALA A 83 23.90 -13.47 -19.76
C ALA A 83 24.24 -14.96 -19.94
N VAL A 84 23.46 -15.86 -19.33
CA VAL A 84 23.63 -17.32 -19.50
C VAL A 84 23.51 -17.73 -20.97
N THR A 85 22.53 -17.16 -21.69
CA THR A 85 22.31 -17.42 -23.11
C THR A 85 23.51 -16.98 -23.95
N VAL A 86 24.02 -15.77 -23.72
CA VAL A 86 25.19 -15.24 -24.45
C VAL A 86 26.42 -16.13 -24.21
N VAL A 87 26.67 -16.53 -22.95
CA VAL A 87 27.77 -17.43 -22.60
C VAL A 87 27.61 -18.80 -23.29
N TRP A 88 26.40 -19.36 -23.31
CA TRP A 88 26.11 -20.61 -24.01
C TRP A 88 26.34 -20.51 -25.53
N MET A 89 25.92 -19.40 -26.14
CA MET A 89 26.14 -19.16 -27.57
C MET A 89 27.63 -19.05 -27.91
N LEU A 90 28.43 -18.40 -27.06
CA LEU A 90 29.88 -18.35 -27.22
C LEU A 90 30.53 -19.73 -27.11
N LEU A 91 30.06 -20.56 -26.17
CA LEU A 91 30.53 -21.94 -26.02
C LEU A 91 30.24 -22.77 -27.28
N VAL A 92 29.01 -22.73 -27.79
CA VAL A 92 28.64 -23.46 -29.00
C VAL A 92 29.46 -22.96 -30.20
N MET A 93 29.63 -21.65 -30.33
CA MET A 93 30.46 -21.08 -31.40
C MET A 93 31.93 -21.54 -31.30
N MET A 94 32.50 -21.61 -30.10
CA MET A 94 33.84 -22.17 -29.87
C MET A 94 33.93 -23.64 -30.27
N VAL A 95 32.92 -24.45 -29.93
CA VAL A 95 32.88 -25.89 -30.30
C VAL A 95 32.83 -26.04 -31.82
N VAL A 96 31.96 -25.30 -32.50
CA VAL A 96 31.85 -25.33 -33.96
C VAL A 96 33.14 -24.87 -34.63
N PHE A 97 33.78 -23.81 -34.13
CA PHE A 97 35.06 -23.33 -34.67
C PHE A 97 36.19 -24.36 -34.50
N GLN A 98 36.26 -25.04 -33.36
CA GLN A 98 37.27 -26.08 -33.12
C GLN A 98 37.04 -27.32 -33.98
N CYS A 99 35.77 -27.66 -34.24
CA CYS A 99 35.39 -28.75 -35.13
C CYS A 99 35.69 -28.41 -36.60
N ALA A 100 35.39 -27.18 -37.03
CA ALA A 100 35.66 -26.68 -38.38
C ALA A 100 37.17 -26.55 -38.66
N GLY A 101 37.97 -26.23 -37.65
CA GLY A 101 39.44 -26.16 -37.75
C GLY A 101 40.14 -27.53 -37.79
N GLY A 102 39.40 -28.64 -37.84
CA GLY A 102 39.95 -29.99 -37.99
C GLY A 102 40.67 -30.54 -36.74
N LYS A 103 40.65 -29.81 -35.62
CA LYS A 103 41.33 -30.23 -34.37
C LYS A 103 40.51 -31.29 -33.62
N TRP A 104 39.19 -31.27 -33.77
CA TRP A 104 38.25 -32.15 -33.09
C TRP A 104 37.26 -32.70 -34.12
N HIS A 105 37.06 -34.02 -34.16
CA HIS A 105 36.09 -34.65 -35.07
C HIS A 105 34.89 -35.11 -34.24
N LEU A 106 33.85 -34.27 -34.18
CA LEU A 106 32.55 -34.66 -33.64
C LEU A 106 31.71 -35.32 -34.74
N SER A 107 30.94 -36.34 -34.38
CA SER A 107 29.99 -36.96 -35.30
C SER A 107 28.96 -35.95 -35.80
N ASP A 108 28.63 -36.02 -37.09
CA ASP A 108 27.63 -35.16 -37.74
C ASP A 108 26.30 -35.13 -36.98
N SER A 109 25.87 -36.24 -36.39
CA SER A 109 24.65 -36.30 -35.56
C SER A 109 24.73 -35.37 -34.34
N VAL A 110 25.90 -35.29 -33.70
CA VAL A 110 26.10 -34.43 -32.53
C VAL A 110 26.17 -32.97 -32.96
N LEU A 111 26.82 -32.69 -34.09
CA LEU A 111 26.92 -31.33 -34.62
C LEU A 111 25.55 -30.78 -35.04
N ILE A 112 24.75 -31.59 -35.74
CA ILE A 112 23.39 -31.26 -36.12
C ILE A 112 22.51 -31.06 -34.89
N ALA A 113 22.62 -31.94 -33.89
CA ALA A 113 21.87 -31.79 -32.64
C ALA A 113 22.24 -30.50 -31.90
N LEU A 114 23.53 -30.15 -31.85
CA LEU A 114 24.03 -28.92 -31.21
C LEU A 114 23.52 -27.65 -31.92
N ILE A 115 23.55 -27.64 -33.26
CA ILE A 115 23.03 -26.53 -34.07
C ILE A 115 21.50 -26.42 -33.91
N THR A 116 20.80 -27.54 -33.92
CA THR A 116 19.33 -27.56 -33.81
C THR A 116 18.89 -27.09 -32.43
N THR A 117 19.52 -27.57 -31.36
CA THR A 117 19.20 -27.16 -29.98
C THR A 117 19.52 -25.69 -29.72
N THR A 118 20.63 -25.16 -30.23
CA THR A 118 20.92 -23.72 -30.14
C THR A 118 19.94 -22.87 -30.94
N THR A 119 19.57 -23.29 -32.15
CA THR A 119 18.56 -22.61 -32.97
C THR A 119 17.21 -22.56 -32.26
N ALA A 120 16.77 -23.68 -31.68
CA ALA A 120 15.55 -23.75 -30.89
C ALA A 120 15.60 -22.84 -29.65
N THR A 121 16.75 -22.78 -28.97
CA THR A 121 16.95 -21.91 -27.80
C THR A 121 16.86 -20.43 -28.17
N VAL A 122 17.48 -20.02 -29.27
CA VAL A 122 17.42 -18.64 -29.77
C VAL A 122 15.99 -18.25 -30.16
N ILE A 123 15.27 -19.12 -30.88
CA ILE A 123 13.87 -18.89 -31.25
C ILE A 123 12.99 -18.80 -29.99
N GLY A 124 13.18 -19.68 -29.01
CA GLY A 124 12.43 -19.67 -27.75
C GLY A 124 12.60 -18.34 -27.00
N ILE A 125 13.84 -17.87 -26.86
CA ILE A 125 14.13 -16.58 -26.22
C ILE A 125 13.57 -15.42 -27.04
N PHE A 126 13.67 -15.47 -28.37
CA PHE A 126 13.11 -14.44 -29.25
C PHE A 126 11.59 -14.32 -29.07
N ILE A 127 10.86 -15.43 -28.96
CA ILE A 127 9.42 -15.44 -28.68
C ILE A 127 9.12 -14.86 -27.29
N ILE A 128 9.92 -15.22 -26.27
CA ILE A 128 9.76 -14.67 -24.92
C ILE A 128 9.97 -13.15 -24.92
N VAL A 129 11.02 -12.66 -25.58
CA VAL A 129 11.33 -11.23 -25.69
C VAL A 129 10.27 -10.50 -26.51
N ALA A 130 9.82 -11.07 -27.63
CA ALA A 130 8.75 -10.51 -28.44
C ALA A 130 7.44 -10.41 -27.63
N ASN A 131 7.07 -11.46 -26.90
CA ASN A 131 5.93 -11.40 -25.99
C ASN A 131 6.16 -10.37 -24.87
N TYR A 132 7.36 -10.28 -24.30
CA TYR A 132 7.64 -9.29 -23.27
C TYR A 132 7.50 -7.85 -23.79
N LEU A 133 8.02 -7.57 -25.00
CA LEU A 133 8.01 -6.24 -25.60
C LEU A 133 6.61 -5.83 -26.07
N PHE A 134 5.88 -6.74 -26.73
CA PHE A 134 4.58 -6.44 -27.34
C PHE A 134 3.37 -6.75 -26.45
N ASN A 135 3.51 -7.59 -25.42
CA ASN A 135 2.41 -7.86 -24.47
C ASN A 135 2.37 -6.83 -23.32
N LYS A 136 3.32 -5.88 -23.29
CA LYS A 136 3.34 -4.75 -22.34
C LYS A 136 2.37 -3.62 -22.71
N GLU A 137 1.75 -3.67 -23.89
CA GLU A 137 0.76 -2.66 -24.34
C GLU A 137 -0.68 -2.94 -23.89
N LYS A 138 -0.93 -4.00 -23.10
CA LYS A 138 -2.27 -4.34 -22.57
C LYS A 138 -2.42 -4.01 -21.08
N SER A 139 -1.99 -2.82 -20.68
CA SER A 139 -2.39 -2.23 -19.40
C SER A 139 -2.49 -0.71 -19.53
N THR A 140 -3.60 -0.25 -20.11
CA THR A 140 -4.19 1.04 -19.79
C THR A 140 -5.68 0.81 -19.60
#